data_AF-A0AA41N5Z4-F1
#
_entry.id   AF-A0AA41N5Z4-F1
#
_cell.length_a   1.000
_cell.length_b   1.000
_cell.length_c   1.000
_cell.angle_alpha   90.00
_cell.angle_beta   90.00
_cell.angle_gamma   90.00
#
_symmetry.space_group_name_H-M   'P 1'
#
loop_
_entity.id
_entity.type
_entity.pdbx_description
1 polymer ?
#
loop_
_entity_poly.entity_id
_entity_poly.type
_entity_poly.pdbx_seq_one_letter_code
_entity_poly.pdbx_strand_id
1 'polypeptide(L)'
;MKVYIYSSGSVKAQKLLFGHSTEGNIPELFDGHFHTKIGHKVESESYRKIANSIGCSTKNLVRTDVTLETSAAKEADVHVAVVVRPGNAGLTDDEKTYCSLITSFSKQYLPFSAQRKISTRDQTVPQSCPPSV
;
A
#
# COMPACT_ATOMS: atom_id res chain seq x y z
N MET A 1 -12.37 0.29 -5.59
CA MET A 1 -10.92 0.07 -5.41
C MET A 1 -10.57 -1.17 -6.20
N LYS A 2 -9.51 -1.15 -7.02
CA LYS A 2 -9.08 -2.36 -7.74
C LYS A 2 -8.15 -3.21 -6.88
N VAL A 3 -8.23 -4.53 -6.97
CA VAL A 3 -7.46 -5.49 -6.18
C VAL A 3 -6.73 -6.45 -7.12
N TYR A 4 -5.42 -6.55 -6.95
CA TYR A 4 -4.56 -7.42 -7.75
C TYR A 4 -3.75 -8.34 -6.82
N ILE A 5 -3.44 -9.54 -7.31
CA ILE A 5 -2.55 -10.49 -6.61
C ILE A 5 -1.18 -10.48 -7.24
N TYR A 6 -0.12 -10.51 -6.43
CA TYR A 6 1.25 -10.71 -6.88
C TYR A 6 1.93 -11.78 -6.03
N SER A 7 2.22 -12.94 -6.64
CA SER A 7 2.77 -14.11 -5.94
C SER A 7 3.80 -14.85 -6.78
N SER A 8 4.68 -15.61 -6.15
CA SER A 8 5.60 -16.53 -6.82
C SER A 8 4.87 -17.70 -7.50
N GLY A 9 3.67 -18.04 -7.02
CA GLY A 9 2.80 -19.05 -7.65
C GLY A 9 2.33 -18.61 -9.05
N SER A 10 2.17 -19.57 -9.96
CA SER A 10 1.64 -19.29 -11.31
C SER A 10 0.22 -18.69 -11.24
N VAL A 11 -0.16 -17.89 -12.25
CA VAL A 11 -1.52 -17.34 -12.35
C VAL A 11 -2.59 -18.43 -12.30
N LYS A 12 -2.33 -19.59 -12.90
CA LYS A 12 -3.25 -20.75 -12.84
C LYS A 12 -3.43 -21.23 -11.40
N ALA A 13 -2.34 -21.38 -10.64
CA ALA A 13 -2.41 -21.79 -9.24
C ALA A 13 -3.11 -20.77 -8.36
N GLN A 14 -2.86 -19.47 -8.59
CA GLN A 14 -3.55 -18.40 -7.87
C GLN A 14 -5.06 -18.44 -8.11
N LYS A 15 -5.50 -18.57 -9.37
CA LYS A 15 -6.93 -18.69 -9.71
C LYS A 15 -7.59 -19.91 -9.07
N LEU A 16 -6.88 -21.05 -9.04
CA LEU A 16 -7.37 -22.25 -8.35
C LEU A 16 -7.52 -22.02 -6.85
N LEU A 17 -6.54 -21.36 -6.20
CA LEU A 17 -6.59 -21.04 -4.78
C LEU A 17 -7.82 -20.20 -4.43
N PHE A 18 -8.11 -19.15 -5.20
CA PHE A 18 -9.26 -18.28 -4.95
C PHE A 18 -10.58 -18.86 -5.44
N GLY A 19 -10.56 -19.81 -6.38
CA GLY A 19 -11.75 -20.53 -6.82
C GLY A 19 -12.24 -21.60 -5.84
N HIS A 20 -11.36 -22.04 -4.93
CA HIS A 20 -11.64 -23.08 -3.93
C HIS A 20 -11.24 -22.62 -2.52
N SER A 21 -11.49 -21.36 -2.19
CA SER A 21 -11.15 -20.82 -0.87
C SER A 21 -12.11 -21.34 0.22
N THR A 22 -11.76 -21.11 1.49
CA THR A 22 -12.65 -21.42 2.63
C THR A 22 -13.95 -20.62 2.61
N GLU A 23 -13.95 -19.47 1.93
CA GLU A 23 -15.13 -18.60 1.74
C GLU A 23 -15.88 -18.93 0.43
N GLY A 24 -15.53 -20.03 -0.23
CA GLY A 24 -16.07 -20.43 -1.53
C GLY A 24 -15.27 -19.87 -2.71
N ASN A 25 -15.93 -19.82 -3.87
CA ASN A 25 -15.37 -19.33 -5.13
C ASN A 25 -15.45 -17.80 -5.15
N ILE A 26 -14.31 -17.12 -4.98
CA ILE A 26 -14.24 -15.65 -4.90
C ILE A 26 -13.33 -14.97 -5.94
N PRO A 27 -13.22 -15.46 -7.19
CA PRO A 27 -12.33 -14.87 -8.19
C PRO A 27 -12.78 -13.48 -8.62
N GLU A 28 -14.08 -13.14 -8.51
CA GLU A 28 -14.59 -11.81 -8.84
C GLU A 28 -14.09 -10.69 -7.93
N LEU A 29 -13.50 -11.02 -6.78
CA LEU A 29 -12.92 -10.01 -5.88
C LEU A 29 -11.59 -9.44 -6.39
N PHE A 30 -11.02 -10.02 -7.46
CA PHE A 30 -9.71 -9.65 -7.98
C PHE A 30 -9.80 -9.18 -9.44
N ASP A 31 -9.24 -8.01 -9.74
CA ASP A 31 -9.15 -7.41 -11.07
C ASP A 31 -8.00 -8.00 -11.91
N GLY A 32 -7.09 -8.76 -11.31
CA GLY A 32 -6.00 -9.41 -12.03
C GLY A 32 -4.95 -10.09 -11.16
N HIS A 33 -4.03 -10.78 -11.84
CA HIS A 33 -2.98 -11.58 -11.22
C HIS A 33 -1.64 -11.33 -11.89
N PHE A 34 -0.61 -11.18 -11.07
CA PHE A 34 0.79 -11.09 -11.45
C PHE A 34 1.56 -12.24 -10.82
N HIS A 35 2.60 -12.67 -11.52
CA HIS A 35 3.53 -13.65 -11.02
C HIS A 35 4.96 -13.33 -11.44
N THR A 36 5.93 -14.14 -11.03
CA THR A 36 7.37 -13.89 -11.25
C THR A 36 7.80 -13.67 -12.71
N LYS A 37 6.97 -13.97 -13.72
CA LYS A 37 7.26 -13.56 -15.10
C LYS A 37 7.29 -12.03 -15.30
N ILE A 38 6.63 -11.25 -14.43
CA ILE A 38 6.73 -9.78 -14.49
C ILE A 38 8.06 -9.27 -13.90
N GLY A 39 8.71 -10.07 -13.04
CA GLY A 39 9.96 -9.81 -12.34
C GLY A 39 9.96 -10.41 -10.92
N HIS A 40 11.06 -10.31 -10.18
CA HIS A 40 11.13 -10.82 -8.79
C HIS A 40 10.51 -9.83 -7.78
N LYS A 41 9.97 -10.34 -6.66
CA LYS A 41 9.27 -9.51 -5.65
C LYS A 41 10.21 -8.58 -4.85
N VAL A 42 11.51 -8.82 -4.92
CA VAL A 42 12.56 -8.01 -4.28
C VAL A 42 13.21 -7.01 -5.25
N GLU A 43 12.67 -6.86 -6.46
CA GLU A 43 13.15 -5.92 -7.48
C GLU A 43 12.12 -4.79 -7.66
N SER A 44 12.56 -3.53 -7.51
CA SER A 44 11.70 -2.35 -7.64
C SER A 44 11.07 -2.22 -9.04
N GLU A 45 11.80 -2.63 -10.08
CA GLU A 45 11.30 -2.68 -11.46
C GLU A 45 10.05 -3.55 -11.64
N SER A 46 9.89 -4.62 -10.86
CA SER A 46 8.68 -5.46 -10.91
C SER A 46 7.43 -4.67 -10.54
N TYR A 47 7.53 -3.81 -9.53
CA TYR A 47 6.42 -2.98 -9.08
C TYR A 47 6.09 -1.87 -10.08
N ARG A 48 7.10 -1.28 -10.72
CA ARG A 48 6.91 -0.31 -11.81
C ARG A 48 6.19 -0.96 -13.01
N LYS A 49 6.60 -2.16 -13.40
CA LYS A 49 5.94 -2.93 -14.47
C LYS A 49 4.50 -3.29 -14.12
N ILE A 50 4.22 -3.68 -12.87
CA ILE A 50 2.86 -3.94 -12.39
C ILE A 50 2.00 -2.68 -12.52
N ALA A 51 2.46 -1.52 -12.02
CA ALA A 51 1.72 -0.26 -12.13
C ALA A 51 1.43 0.11 -13.60
N ASN A 52 2.44 -0.02 -14.47
CA ASN A 52 2.29 0.21 -15.91
C ASN A 52 1.28 -0.75 -16.55
N SER A 53 1.33 -2.04 -16.21
CA SER A 53 0.38 -3.05 -16.72
C SER A 53 -1.05 -2.79 -16.26
N ILE A 54 -1.25 -2.21 -15.08
CA ILE A 54 -2.56 -1.80 -14.57
C ILE A 54 -3.03 -0.49 -15.22
N GLY A 55 -2.09 0.33 -15.71
CA GLY A 55 -2.35 1.68 -16.20
C GLY A 55 -2.57 2.68 -15.06
N CYS A 56 -1.86 2.53 -13.93
CA CYS A 56 -1.95 3.43 -12.78
C CYS A 56 -0.59 4.01 -12.38
N SER A 57 -0.62 5.06 -11.55
CA SER A 57 0.58 5.60 -10.91
C SER A 57 1.16 4.58 -9.92
N THR A 58 2.46 4.65 -9.66
CA THR A 58 3.14 3.82 -8.65
C THR A 58 2.68 4.07 -7.21
N LYS A 59 1.93 5.14 -6.92
CA LYS A 59 1.36 5.47 -5.59
C LYS A 59 0.22 4.54 -5.14
N ASN A 60 0.27 3.26 -5.49
CA ASN A 60 -0.63 2.22 -5.02
C ASN A 60 -0.21 1.71 -3.65
N LEU A 61 -1.04 0.87 -3.03
CA LEU A 61 -0.73 0.17 -1.79
C LEU A 61 -0.46 -1.31 -2.05
N VAL A 62 0.69 -1.80 -1.64
CA VAL A 62 1.05 -3.22 -1.56
C VAL A 62 0.97 -3.69 -0.11
N ARG A 63 0.49 -4.92 0.08
CA ARG A 63 0.44 -5.60 1.38
C ARG A 63 1.23 -6.90 1.28
N THR A 64 2.25 -7.05 2.11
CA THR A 64 3.16 -8.21 2.10
C THR A 64 3.58 -8.56 3.52
N ASP A 65 3.85 -9.82 3.80
CA ASP A 65 4.45 -10.27 5.06
C ASP A 65 5.98 -10.28 5.02
N VAL A 66 6.59 -10.12 3.84
CA VAL A 66 8.04 -10.22 3.64
C VAL A 66 8.67 -8.83 3.63
N THR A 67 9.52 -8.52 4.60
CA THR A 67 10.14 -7.19 4.73
C THR A 67 11.08 -6.85 3.58
N LEU A 68 11.77 -7.83 3.00
CA LEU A 68 12.61 -7.65 1.81
C LEU A 68 11.84 -7.14 0.59
N GLU A 69 10.53 -7.38 0.51
CA GLU A 69 9.69 -6.84 -0.57
C GLU A 69 9.35 -5.37 -0.35
N THR A 70 9.42 -4.90 0.90
CA THR A 70 9.04 -3.54 1.27
C THR A 70 10.03 -2.49 0.76
N SER A 71 11.33 -2.79 0.77
CA SER A 71 12.36 -1.90 0.22
C SER A 71 12.16 -1.72 -1.28
N ALA A 72 12.00 -2.83 -2.01
CA ALA A 72 11.76 -2.82 -3.45
C ALA A 72 10.48 -2.05 -3.84
N ALA A 73 9.39 -2.23 -3.08
CA ALA A 73 8.16 -1.47 -3.30
C ALA A 73 8.36 0.04 -3.04
N LYS A 74 9.03 0.40 -1.94
CA LYS A 74 9.31 1.81 -1.59
C LYS A 74 10.20 2.49 -2.63
N GLU A 75 11.24 1.81 -3.13
CA GLU A 75 12.11 2.31 -4.20
C GLU A 75 11.36 2.55 -5.53
N ALA A 76 10.22 1.88 -5.72
CA ALA A 76 9.33 2.09 -6.85
C ALA A 76 8.27 3.19 -6.60
N ASP A 77 8.35 3.94 -5.49
CA ASP A 77 7.34 4.92 -5.04
C ASP A 77 5.97 4.30 -4.73
N VAL A 78 5.97 3.03 -4.30
CA VAL A 78 4.77 2.29 -3.89
C VAL A 78 4.62 2.32 -2.36
N HIS A 79 3.41 2.62 -1.88
CA HIS A 79 3.10 2.50 -0.46
C HIS A 79 3.05 1.02 -0.06
N VAL A 80 3.64 0.68 1.08
CA VAL A 80 3.68 -0.70 1.55
C VAL A 80 3.23 -0.80 3.00
N ALA A 81 2.40 -1.80 3.29
CA ALA A 81 2.05 -2.20 4.63
C ALA A 81 2.49 -3.66 4.87
N VAL A 82 3.12 -3.91 6.01
CA VAL A 82 3.56 -5.25 6.40
C VAL A 82 2.43 -5.96 7.13
N VAL A 83 2.04 -7.14 6.64
CA VAL A 83 0.97 -7.94 7.22
C VAL A 83 1.57 -8.92 8.22
N VAL A 84 1.13 -8.83 9.46
CA VAL A 84 1.56 -9.73 10.54
C VAL A 84 0.46 -10.76 10.79
N ARG A 85 0.77 -12.03 10.55
CA ARG A 85 -0.11 -13.19 10.82
C ARG A 85 0.63 -14.23 11.67
N PRO A 86 -0.10 -15.06 12.46
CA PRO A 86 0.49 -16.20 13.14
C PRO A 86 1.23 -17.11 12.13
N GLY A 87 2.48 -17.44 12.44
CA GLY A 87 3.33 -18.28 11.57
C GLY A 87 4.25 -17.50 10.61
N ASN A 88 4.12 -16.18 10.51
CA ASN A 88 5.08 -15.37 9.75
C ASN A 88 6.46 -15.35 10.42
N ALA A 89 7.50 -15.07 9.64
CA ALA A 89 8.83 -14.80 10.19
C ALA A 89 8.79 -13.64 11.19
N GLY A 90 9.61 -13.73 12.23
CA GLY A 90 9.75 -12.67 13.22
C GLY A 90 10.29 -11.39 12.59
N LEU A 91 9.72 -10.25 12.96
CA LEU A 91 10.24 -8.93 12.62
C LEU A 91 11.28 -8.50 13.66
N THR A 92 12.36 -7.89 13.20
CA THR A 92 13.31 -7.17 14.06
C THR A 92 12.64 -5.93 14.68
N ASP A 93 13.23 -5.39 15.75
CA ASP A 93 12.66 -4.20 16.42
C ASP A 93 12.72 -2.95 15.54
N ASP A 94 13.74 -2.86 14.69
CA ASP A 94 13.83 -1.81 13.66
C ASP A 94 12.70 -1.96 12.64
N GLU A 95 12.48 -3.17 12.11
CA GLU A 95 11.39 -3.41 11.15
C GLU A 95 10.02 -3.08 11.73
N LYS A 96 9.77 -3.38 13.01
CA LYS A 96 8.53 -3.00 13.69
C LYS A 96 8.35 -1.49 13.81
N THR A 97 9.45 -0.75 13.94
CA THR A 97 9.44 0.70 14.11
C THR A 97 9.25 1.43 12.77
N TYR A 98 9.90 0.96 11.70
CA TYR A 98 9.91 1.64 10.39
C TYR A 98 8.83 1.17 9.42
N CYS A 99 8.22 0.00 9.64
CA CYS A 99 7.19 -0.53 8.77
C CYS A 99 5.79 -0.20 9.27
N SER A 100 4.90 0.14 8.35
CA SER A 100 3.46 0.23 8.59
C SER A 100 2.88 -1.17 8.80
N LEU A 101 2.77 -1.61 10.06
CA LEU A 101 2.26 -2.95 10.40
C LEU A 101 0.73 -3.01 10.44
N ILE A 102 0.16 -4.09 9.90
CA ILE A 102 -1.26 -4.42 10.04
C ILE A 102 -1.44 -5.90 10.41
N THR A 103 -2.38 -6.19 11.31
CA THR A 103 -2.74 -7.57 11.71
C THR A 103 -4.05 -8.05 11.10
N SER A 104 -4.81 -7.14 10.47
CA SER A 104 -6.10 -7.41 9.83
C SER A 104 -6.33 -6.46 8.66
N PHE A 105 -7.15 -6.87 7.69
CA PHE A 105 -7.58 -6.06 6.55
C PHE A 105 -8.86 -5.25 6.83
N SER A 106 -9.48 -5.43 8.01
CA SER A 106 -10.66 -4.65 8.43
C SER A 106 -10.36 -3.17 8.68
N LYS A 107 -9.12 -2.83 9.02
CA LYS A 107 -8.66 -1.44 9.10
C LYS A 107 -8.27 -0.96 7.71
N GLN A 108 -9.02 0.00 7.17
CA GLN A 108 -8.66 0.66 5.92
C GLN A 108 -7.39 1.50 6.13
N TYR A 109 -6.31 1.13 5.44
CA TYR A 109 -5.12 1.95 5.33
C TYR A 109 -5.39 2.98 4.22
N LEU A 110 -5.69 4.22 4.60
CA LEU A 110 -5.67 5.35 3.68
C LEU A 110 -4.28 6.00 3.80
N PRO A 111 -3.51 6.13 2.71
CA PRO A 111 -2.24 6.84 2.76
C PRO A 111 -2.48 8.29 3.22
N PHE A 112 -1.55 8.80 4.02
CA PHE A 112 -1.63 10.04 4.82
C PHE A 112 -1.75 11.34 4.00
N SER A 113 -2.06 11.31 2.71
CA SER A 113 -2.14 12.50 1.85
C SER A 113 -3.41 13.34 2.02
N ALA A 114 -4.30 13.01 2.97
CA ALA A 114 -5.53 13.75 3.24
C ALA A 114 -5.45 14.77 4.41
N GLN A 115 -4.28 15.01 5.00
CA GLN A 115 -4.12 16.09 6.00
C GLN A 115 -3.28 17.24 5.42
N ARG A 116 -3.89 18.02 4.52
CA ARG A 116 -3.43 19.40 4.32
C ARG A 116 -3.70 20.16 5.62
N LYS A 117 -2.62 20.63 6.28
CA LYS A 117 -2.67 21.67 7.31
C LYS A 117 -3.55 22.81 6.80
N ILE A 118 -4.71 23.01 7.43
CA ILE A 118 -5.34 24.33 7.45
C ILE A 118 -4.47 25.16 8.38
N SER A 119 -3.50 25.86 7.78
CA SER A 119 -2.76 26.93 8.43
C SER A 119 -3.64 28.16 8.42
N THR A 120 -4.51 28.33 9.41
CA THR A 120 -5.18 29.61 9.67
C THR A 120 -4.13 30.57 10.19
N ARG A 121 -3.55 31.39 9.31
CA ARG A 121 -2.80 32.59 9.68
C ARG A 121 -3.80 33.72 9.94
N ASP A 122 -3.57 34.37 11.07
CA ASP A 122 -3.87 35.76 11.43
C ASP A 122 -5.31 36.28 11.34
N GLN A 123 -5.96 36.33 12.51
CA GLN A 123 -6.78 37.48 12.86
C GLN A 123 -5.85 38.58 13.38
N THR A 124 -5.47 39.51 12.51
CA THR A 124 -4.93 40.81 12.95
C THR A 124 -6.11 41.80 12.98
N VAL A 125 -6.42 42.28 14.17
CA VAL A 125 -7.43 43.31 14.46
C VAL A 125 -7.05 44.62 13.73
N PRO A 126 -7.97 45.31 13.03
CA PRO A 126 -7.65 46.62 12.47
C PRO A 126 -7.56 47.67 13.59
N GLN A 127 -6.40 48.31 13.70
CA GLN A 127 -6.19 49.51 14.52
C GLN A 127 -7.11 50.65 14.05
N SER A 128 -7.89 51.21 14.96
CA SER A 128 -8.60 52.47 14.78
C SER A 128 -7.65 53.65 14.99
N CYS A 129 -7.47 54.50 13.97
CA CYS A 129 -6.85 55.81 14.11
C CYS A 129 -7.81 56.79 14.82
N PRO A 130 -7.33 57.68 15.72
CA PRO A 130 -8.12 58.82 16.17
C PRO A 130 -7.97 60.00 15.18
N PRO A 131 -9.01 60.83 14.98
CA PRO A 131 -8.86 62.06 14.23
C PRO A 131 -8.12 63.11 15.08
N SER A 132 -7.20 63.82 14.44
CA SER A 132 -6.56 65.02 14.99
C SER A 132 -7.18 66.27 14.34
N VAL A 133 -7.36 67.30 15.19
CA VAL A 133 -7.86 68.67 15.00
C VAL A 133 -9.37 68.84 15.00
#